data_AF-A0A6L3B6P8-F1
#
_entry.id   AF-A0A6L3B6P8-F1
#
_cell.length_a   1.000
_cell.length_b   1.000
_cell.length_c   1.000
_cell.angle_alpha   90.00
_cell.angle_beta   90.00
_cell.angle_gamma   90.00
#
_symmetry.space_group_name_H-M   'P 1'
#
loop_
_entity.id
_entity.type
_entity.pdbx_description
1 polymer ?
#
loop_
_entity_poly.entity_id
_entity_poly.type
_entity_poly.pdbx_seq_one_letter_code
_entity_poly.pdbx_strand_id
1 'polypeptide(L)' 'MTVVPEQVAASLREKHGAAADEMIGEAAGLIERAARRWPAVHAFLDASGLRNSPRLIEQLAARAARRRAAEHTGA' A
#
# COMPACT_ATOMS: atom_id res chain seq x y z
N MET A 1 8.46 2.42 10.28
CA MET A 1 8.82 1.72 9.02
C MET A 1 7.90 0.52 8.88
N THR A 2 6.85 0.64 8.06
CA THR A 2 6.01 -0.51 7.69
C THR A 2 6.79 -1.39 6.73
N VAL A 3 7.03 -2.64 7.14
CA VAL A 3 7.71 -3.66 6.33
C VAL A 3 6.64 -4.51 5.69
N VAL A 4 6.56 -4.50 4.35
CA VAL A 4 5.70 -5.44 3.61
C VAL A 4 6.40 -6.80 3.61
N PRO A 5 5.73 -7.89 4.06
CA PRO A 5 6.38 -9.19 4.10
C PRO A 5 6.83 -9.67 2.72
N GLU A 6 7.95 -10.40 2.66
CA GLU A 6 8.54 -10.85 1.39
C GLU A 6 7.58 -11.72 0.57
N GLN A 7 6.79 -12.57 1.23
CA GLN A 7 5.74 -13.36 0.58
C GLN A 7 4.70 -12.50 -0.18
N VAL A 8 4.39 -11.32 0.35
CA VAL A 8 3.49 -10.36 -0.30
C VAL A 8 4.21 -9.66 -1.44
N ALA A 9 5.45 -9.22 -1.20
CA ALA A 9 6.26 -8.59 -2.21
C ALA A 9 6.48 -9.51 -3.44
N ALA A 10 6.80 -10.79 -3.22
CA ALA A 10 6.94 -11.80 -4.25
C ALA A 10 5.64 -11.98 -5.05
N SER A 11 4.49 -12.14 -4.38
CA SER A 11 3.20 -12.28 -5.07
C SER A 11 2.86 -11.05 -5.93
N LEU A 12 3.23 -9.85 -5.47
CA LEU A 12 3.05 -8.63 -6.25
C LEU A 12 4.00 -8.56 -7.44
N ARG A 13 5.26 -8.96 -7.28
CA ARG A 13 6.25 -9.03 -8.39
C ARG A 13 5.82 -10.02 -9.45
N GLU A 14 5.24 -11.17 -9.08
CA GLU A 14 4.69 -12.13 -10.03
C GLU A 14 3.53 -11.55 -10.85
N LYS A 15 2.63 -10.79 -10.22
CA LYS A 15 1.45 -10.21 -10.89
C LYS A 15 1.73 -8.95 -11.70
N HIS A 16 2.63 -8.11 -11.21
CA HIS A 16 2.82 -6.73 -11.70
C HIS A 16 4.22 -6.46 -12.25
N GLY A 17 5.15 -7.43 -12.15
CA GLY A 17 6.52 -7.30 -12.64
C GLY A 17 7.23 -6.09 -12.05
N ALA A 18 7.82 -5.26 -12.91
CA ALA A 18 8.59 -4.09 -12.53
C ALA A 18 7.80 -3.02 -11.75
N ALA A 19 6.46 -2.98 -11.90
CA ALA A 19 5.62 -2.01 -11.18
C ALA A 19 5.40 -2.38 -9.70
N ALA A 20 5.75 -3.61 -9.29
CA ALA A 20 5.44 -4.11 -7.96
C ALA A 20 6.15 -3.34 -6.85
N ASP A 21 7.42 -2.99 -7.01
CA ASP A 21 8.18 -2.29 -5.97
C ASP A 21 7.64 -0.86 -5.74
N GLU A 22 7.17 -0.18 -6.80
CA GLU A 22 6.49 1.11 -6.70
C GLU A 22 5.15 0.97 -5.95
N MET A 23 4.34 -0.03 -6.32
CA MET A 23 3.07 -0.32 -5.64
C MET A 23 3.25 -0.58 -4.14
N ILE A 24 4.26 -1.38 -3.79
CA ILE A 24 4.63 -1.69 -2.40
C ILE A 24 4.99 -0.42 -1.64
N GLY A 25 5.85 0.43 -2.24
CA GLY A 25 6.25 1.70 -1.66
C GLY A 25 5.08 2.65 -1.41
N GLU A 26 4.17 2.78 -2.37
CA GLU A 26 2.99 3.62 -2.24
C GLU A 26 2.04 3.14 -1.13
N ALA A 27 1.77 1.84 -1.08
CA ALA A 27 0.93 1.25 -0.06
C ALA A 27 1.53 1.43 1.34
N ALA A 28 2.83 1.14 1.51
CA ALA A 28 3.53 1.34 2.77
C ALA A 28 3.46 2.81 3.23
N GLY A 29 3.68 3.77 2.32
CA GLY A 29 3.59 5.20 2.60
C GLY A 29 2.18 5.66 2.97
N LEU A 30 1.12 5.04 2.41
CA LEU A 30 -0.25 5.31 2.82
C LEU A 30 -0.55 4.78 4.21
N ILE A 31 -0.14 3.55 4.53
CA ILE A 31 -0.31 2.95 5.85
C ILE A 31 0.41 3.78 6.91
N GLU A 32 1.64 4.23 6.64
CA GLU A 32 2.37 5.08 7.59
C GLU A 32 1.74 6.47 7.79
N ARG A 33 1.20 7.07 6.73
CA ARG A 33 0.48 8.36 6.86
C ARG A 33 -0.81 8.20 7.66
N ALA A 34 -1.56 7.13 7.39
CA ALA A 34 -2.75 6.80 8.16
C ALA A 34 -2.42 6.55 9.63
N ALA A 35 -1.31 5.85 9.91
CA ALA A 35 -0.86 5.56 11.26
C ALA A 35 -0.50 6.82 12.06
N ARG A 36 0.21 7.76 11.42
CA ARG A 36 0.55 9.04 12.04
C ARG A 36 -0.67 9.91 12.30
N ARG A 37 -1.64 9.90 11.39
CA ARG A 37 -2.85 10.74 11.51
C ARG A 37 -3.90 10.12 12.44
N TRP A 38 -4.02 8.80 12.45
CA TRP A 38 -5.01 8.05 13.21
C TRP A 38 -4.38 6.80 13.83
N PRO A 39 -3.80 6.91 15.03
CA PRO A 39 -3.14 5.78 15.70
C PRO A 39 -4.05 4.57 15.90
N ALA A 40 -5.34 4.78 16.14
CA ALA A 40 -6.34 3.72 16.29
C ALA A 40 -6.48 2.85 15.02
N VAL A 41 -6.37 3.46 13.83
CA VAL A 41 -6.41 2.73 12.56
C VAL A 41 -5.18 1.83 12.43
N HIS A 42 -4.01 2.30 12.85
CA HIS A 42 -2.80 1.49 12.85
C HIS A 42 -2.93 0.28 13.78
N ALA A 43 -3.40 0.49 15.00
CA ALA A 43 -3.63 -0.60 15.96
C ALA A 43 -4.64 -1.63 15.44
N PHE A 44 -5.73 -1.18 14.79
CA PHE A 44 -6.71 -2.06 14.17
C PHE A 44 -6.11 -2.89 13.02
N LEU A 45 -5.34 -2.27 12.12
CA LEU A 45 -4.71 -2.96 11.00
C LEU A 45 -3.68 -4.00 11.46
N ASP A 46 -2.97 -3.70 12.54
CA ASP A 46 -1.98 -4.60 13.15
C ASP A 46 -2.69 -5.80 13.82
N ALA A 47 -3.70 -5.53 14.67
CA ALA A 47 -4.45 -6.57 15.38
C ALA A 47 -5.25 -7.50 14.44
N SER A 48 -5.72 -6.98 13.31
CA SER A 48 -6.46 -7.77 12.30
C SER A 48 -5.55 -8.49 11.30
N GLY A 49 -4.24 -8.26 11.32
CA GLY A 49 -3.30 -8.76 10.32
C GLY A 49 -3.47 -8.11 8.93
N LEU A 50 -4.42 -7.18 8.77
CA LEU A 50 -4.71 -6.52 7.50
C LEU A 50 -3.56 -5.64 7.03
N ARG A 51 -2.73 -5.14 7.96
CA ARG A 51 -1.54 -4.33 7.66
C ARG A 51 -0.64 -4.97 6.59
N ASN A 52 -0.59 -6.30 6.58
CA ASN A 52 0.26 -7.09 5.71
C ASN A 52 -0.52 -7.85 4.63
N SER A 53 -1.81 -7.54 4.44
CA SER A 53 -2.65 -8.24 3.47
C SER A 53 -2.23 -7.86 2.04
N PRO A 54 -1.89 -8.84 1.16
CA PRO A 54 -1.61 -8.57 -0.24
C PRO A 54 -2.73 -7.79 -0.92
N ARG A 55 -3.97 -8.19 -0.66
CA ARG A 55 -5.16 -7.56 -1.25
C ARG A 55 -5.32 -6.11 -0.82
N LEU A 56 -5.05 -5.79 0.46
CA LEU A 56 -5.10 -4.40 0.92
C LEU A 56 -4.00 -3.57 0.27
N ILE A 57 -2.79 -4.09 0.20
CA ILE A 57 -1.64 -3.43 -0.44
C ILE A 57 -1.95 -3.14 -1.91
N GLU A 58 -2.47 -4.11 -2.67
CA GLU A 58 -2.91 -3.93 -4.06
C GLU A 58 -3.95 -2.81 -4.19
N GLN A 59 -4.97 -2.81 -3.32
CA GLN A 59 -6.02 -1.79 -3.34
C GLN A 59 -5.49 -0.38 -3.04
N LEU A 60 -4.59 -0.26 -2.06
CA LEU A 60 -3.98 1.02 -1.69
C LEU A 60 -3.09 1.55 -2.80
N ALA A 61 -2.26 0.69 -3.42
CA ALA A 61 -1.44 1.04 -4.56
C ALA A 61 -2.29 1.49 -5.76
N ALA A 62 -3.32 0.70 -6.13
CA ALA A 62 -4.22 1.05 -7.23
C ALA A 62 -4.97 2.37 -6.98
N ARG A 63 -5.33 2.66 -5.73
CA ARG A 63 -5.95 3.95 -5.36
C ARG A 63 -4.95 5.10 -5.49
N ALA A 64 -3.69 4.90 -5.11
CA ALA A 64 -2.65 5.91 -5.21
C ALA A 64 -2.30 6.24 -6.67
N ALA A 65 -2.18 5.22 -7.52
CA ALA A 65 -2.00 5.38 -8.96
C ALA A 65 -3.14 6.17 -9.62
N ARG A 66 -4.40 5.85 -9.28
CA ARG A 66 -5.57 6.61 -9.78
C ARG A 66 -5.55 8.08 -9.34
N ARG A 67 -5.08 8.38 -8.12
CA ARG A 67 -4.96 9.76 -7.65
C ARG A 67 -3.93 10.53 -8.47
N ARG A 68 -2.76 9.94 -8.73
CA ARG A 68 -1.72 10.55 -9.58
C ARG A 68 -2.19 10.78 -11.01
N ALA A 69 -2.93 9.85 -11.58
CA ALA A 69 -3.54 10.03 -12.91
C ALA A 69 -4.54 11.20 -12.93
N ALA A 70 -5.36 11.34 -11.89
CA ALA A 70 -6.29 12.47 -11.77
C ALA A 70 -5.57 13.83 -11.60
N GLU A 71 -4.47 13.86 -10.83
CA GLU A 71 -3.62 15.06 -10.65
C GLU A 71 -2.95 15.49 -11.98
N HIS A 72 -2.59 14.55 -12.84
CA HIS A 72 -1.97 14.84 -14.15
C HIS A 72 -2.95 15.25 -15.26
N THR A 73 -4.24 14.93 -15.12
CA THR A 73 -5.26 15.24 -16.14
C THR A 73 -6.03 16.53 -15.82
N GLY A 74 -5.75 17.15 -14.67
CA GLY A 74 -6.39 18.37 -14.17
C GLY A 74 -5.47 19.59 -14.08
N ALA A 75 -4.51 19.72 -15.02
CA ALA A 75 -3.64 20.89 -15.16
C ALA A 75 -3.97 21.69 -16.42
#